data_AF-A0AAN8JTZ2-F1
#
_entry.id   AF-A0AAN8JTZ2-F1
#
_cell.length_a   1.000
_cell.length_b   1.000
_cell.length_c   1.000
_cell.angle_alpha   90.00
_cell.angle_beta   90.00
_cell.angle_gamma   90.00
#
_symmetry.space_group_name_H-M   'P 1'
#
loop_
_entity.id
_entity.type
_entity.pdbx_description
1 polymer ?
#
loop_
_entity_poly.entity_id
_entity_poly.type
_entity_poly.pdbx_seq_one_letter_code
_entity_poly.pdbx_strand_id
1 'polypeptide(L)'
;MALHCCVPLCTSDSRYDIDKKLSFHNIPKDEKLRREWIVKIRRDENALFKITEASHVCCLHFNSNDFKKTLSGMRRLKNGSVPSLFNWKTCHEERPAPKQRLPFNNSRNDMVKEFIPPPFEDHDYAVSPLSLEEKFISLQQHNKFLEDRVLSLSTGSMKFGIQRFCMNDDMVLFYTGFRDYNNFLSVFNALQPTAVNMIRWSQVQRQRNQSSQFNSTAFRSESLLLIDQFFMFLCRVRQGFSENDLAVRFDISISSVSRFIMTWSNYLYVMLGILPIWPDKSTINKYIP
;
A
#
# COMPACT_ATOMS: atom_id res chain seq x y z
N MET A 1 -5.49 -4.12 -31.85
CA MET A 1 -6.50 -4.02 -30.77
C MET A 1 -5.79 -4.26 -29.45
N ALA A 2 -5.97 -3.39 -28.45
CA ALA A 2 -5.31 -3.54 -27.15
C ALA A 2 -6.15 -4.43 -26.24
N LEU A 3 -5.53 -5.44 -25.65
CA LEU A 3 -6.11 -6.34 -24.66
C LEU A 3 -5.63 -5.93 -23.26
N HIS A 4 -6.57 -5.81 -22.32
CA HIS A 4 -6.30 -5.54 -20.91
C HIS A 4 -6.87 -6.67 -20.04
N CYS A 5 -6.18 -7.00 -18.94
CA CYS A 5 -6.62 -8.03 -18.02
C CYS A 5 -7.80 -7.55 -17.16
N CYS A 6 -8.89 -8.32 -17.10
CA CYS A 6 -10.08 -7.97 -16.31
C CYS A 6 -9.95 -8.27 -14.82
N VAL A 7 -8.84 -8.86 -14.37
CA VAL A 7 -8.62 -9.26 -12.98
C VAL A 7 -8.38 -8.02 -12.11
N PRO A 8 -9.05 -7.87 -10.95
CA PRO A 8 -8.80 -6.78 -10.01
C PRO A 8 -7.31 -6.65 -9.68
N LEU A 9 -6.81 -5.42 -9.60
CA LEU A 9 -5.42 -5.11 -9.25
C LEU A 9 -4.36 -5.63 -10.24
N CYS A 10 -4.76 -6.20 -11.38
CA CYS A 10 -3.84 -6.57 -12.44
C CYS A 10 -3.67 -5.42 -13.43
N THR A 11 -2.44 -4.97 -13.63
CA THR A 11 -2.08 -3.88 -14.55
C THR A 11 -1.62 -4.37 -15.93
N SER A 12 -1.72 -5.68 -16.19
CA SER A 12 -1.29 -6.30 -17.44
C SER A 12 -2.12 -5.78 -18.63
N ASP A 13 -1.42 -5.22 -19.62
CA ASP A 13 -1.99 -4.68 -20.85
C ASP A 13 -1.04 -4.97 -22.02
N SER A 14 -1.60 -5.49 -23.10
CA SER A 14 -0.87 -5.85 -24.33
C SER A 14 -0.08 -4.69 -24.97
N ARG A 15 -0.45 -3.44 -24.70
CA ARG A 15 0.23 -2.25 -25.25
C ARG A 15 1.62 -2.03 -24.66
N TYR A 16 1.82 -2.48 -23.42
CA TYR A 16 3.06 -2.24 -22.67
C TYR A 16 3.91 -3.52 -22.55
N ASP A 17 3.52 -4.61 -23.21
CA ASP A 17 4.27 -5.87 -23.27
C ASP A 17 5.27 -5.86 -24.43
N ILE A 18 6.41 -5.19 -24.22
CA ILE A 18 7.48 -5.05 -25.22
C ILE A 18 8.05 -6.42 -25.63
N ASP A 19 8.14 -7.36 -24.68
CA ASP A 19 8.72 -8.68 -24.88
C ASP A 19 7.72 -9.71 -25.47
N LYS A 20 6.45 -9.34 -25.66
CA LYS A 20 5.35 -10.24 -26.09
C LYS A 20 5.27 -11.54 -25.25
N LYS A 21 5.60 -11.45 -23.97
CA LYS A 21 5.59 -12.60 -23.05
C LYS A 21 4.20 -12.89 -22.50
N LEU A 22 3.29 -11.93 -22.56
CA LEU A 22 1.92 -12.05 -22.08
C LEU A 22 1.02 -12.65 -23.15
N SER A 23 0.28 -13.70 -22.77
CA SER A 23 -0.86 -14.18 -23.53
C SER A 23 -2.15 -13.84 -22.79
N PHE A 24 -3.15 -13.39 -23.56
CA PHE A 24 -4.47 -13.03 -23.05
C PHE A 24 -5.46 -14.10 -23.47
N HIS A 25 -6.29 -14.55 -22.53
CA HIS A 25 -7.24 -15.63 -22.73
C HIS A 25 -8.66 -15.17 -22.42
N ASN A 26 -9.59 -15.49 -23.31
CA ASN A 26 -11.00 -15.16 -23.12
C ASN A 26 -11.59 -16.04 -22.03
N ILE A 27 -12.56 -15.48 -21.30
CA ILE A 27 -13.37 -16.23 -20.37
C ILE A 27 -14.16 -17.29 -21.17
N PRO A 28 -14.16 -18.57 -20.73
CA PRO A 28 -14.87 -19.64 -21.42
C PRO A 28 -16.37 -19.35 -21.62
N LYS A 29 -16.93 -19.86 -22.72
CA LYS A 29 -18.38 -19.81 -22.98
C LYS A 29 -19.19 -20.85 -22.19
N ASP A 30 -18.51 -21.89 -21.68
CA ASP A 30 -19.13 -22.91 -20.85
C ASP A 30 -19.53 -22.31 -19.49
N GLU A 31 -20.83 -22.39 -19.17
CA GLU A 31 -21.45 -21.79 -17.99
C GLU A 31 -20.84 -22.28 -16.67
N LYS A 32 -20.41 -23.55 -16.60
CA LYS A 32 -19.79 -24.09 -15.38
C LYS A 32 -18.40 -23.49 -15.16
N LEU A 33 -17.56 -23.55 -16.18
CA LEU A 33 -16.19 -23.05 -16.12
C LEU A 33 -16.14 -21.52 -16.01
N ARG A 34 -17.08 -20.82 -16.67
CA ARG A 34 -17.26 -19.38 -16.55
C ARG A 34 -17.53 -18.97 -15.10
N ARG A 35 -18.48 -19.63 -14.43
CA ARG A 35 -18.78 -19.36 -13.01
C ARG A 35 -17.57 -19.60 -12.11
N GLU A 36 -16.81 -20.68 -12.34
CA GLU A 36 -15.58 -20.93 -11.59
C GLU A 36 -14.54 -19.81 -11.78
N TRP A 37 -14.37 -19.31 -12.99
CA TRP A 37 -13.47 -18.18 -13.27
C TRP A 37 -13.92 -16.91 -12.55
N ILE A 38 -15.21 -16.59 -12.60
CA ILE A 38 -15.81 -15.41 -11.93
C ILE A 38 -15.53 -15.45 -10.42
N VAL A 39 -15.82 -16.59 -9.78
CA VAL A 39 -15.59 -16.81 -8.35
C VAL A 39 -14.11 -16.63 -8.00
N LYS A 40 -13.20 -17.18 -8.81
CA LYS A 40 -11.75 -17.08 -8.56
C LYS A 40 -11.22 -15.66 -8.76
N ILE A 41 -11.73 -14.94 -9.75
CA ILE A 41 -11.37 -13.53 -10.05
C ILE A 41 -11.96 -12.57 -9.01
N ARG A 42 -12.98 -12.99 -8.24
CA ARG A 42 -13.70 -12.17 -7.25
C ARG A 42 -14.29 -10.90 -7.85
N ARG A 43 -14.86 -11.03 -9.06
CA ARG A 43 -15.68 -9.98 -9.68
C ARG A 43 -17.03 -10.55 -10.04
N ASP A 44 -18.07 -10.11 -9.34
CA ASP A 44 -19.43 -10.47 -9.70
C ASP A 44 -19.92 -9.61 -10.87
N GLU A 45 -20.75 -10.22 -11.73
CA GLU A 45 -21.45 -9.47 -12.77
C GLU A 45 -22.44 -8.51 -12.09
N ASN A 46 -22.28 -7.22 -12.33
CA ASN A 46 -23.14 -6.18 -11.75
C ASN A 46 -23.50 -5.14 -12.82
N ALA A 47 -24.31 -4.14 -12.45
CA ALA A 47 -24.72 -3.09 -13.40
C ALA A 47 -23.55 -2.32 -14.03
N LEU A 48 -22.37 -2.33 -13.38
CA LEU A 48 -21.15 -1.63 -13.81
C LEU A 48 -20.12 -2.54 -14.49
N PHE A 49 -20.28 -3.87 -14.45
CA PHE A 49 -19.35 -4.84 -15.01
C PHE A 49 -20.10 -6.02 -15.64
N LYS A 50 -20.05 -6.08 -16.98
CA LYS A 50 -20.57 -7.19 -17.78
C LYS A 50 -19.42 -7.90 -18.47
N ILE A 51 -19.36 -9.22 -18.33
CA ILE A 51 -18.38 -10.06 -19.03
C ILE A 51 -18.76 -10.11 -20.51
N THR A 52 -17.97 -9.44 -21.32
CA THR A 52 -18.09 -9.34 -22.78
C THR A 52 -16.94 -10.07 -23.46
N GLU A 53 -16.97 -10.22 -24.79
CA GLU A 53 -15.88 -10.84 -25.55
C GLU A 53 -14.53 -10.10 -25.45
N ALA A 54 -14.55 -8.84 -24.99
CA ALA A 54 -13.38 -8.03 -24.68
C ALA A 54 -12.78 -8.29 -23.28
N SER A 55 -13.41 -9.18 -22.48
CA SER A 55 -12.94 -9.54 -21.14
C SER A 55 -11.91 -10.65 -21.23
N HIS A 56 -10.65 -10.31 -20.99
CA HIS A 56 -9.52 -11.23 -21.07
C HIS A 56 -8.79 -11.36 -19.74
N VAL A 57 -8.22 -12.53 -19.49
CA VAL A 57 -7.34 -12.80 -18.34
C VAL A 57 -5.94 -13.07 -18.86
N CYS A 58 -4.92 -12.41 -18.30
CA CYS A 58 -3.52 -12.63 -18.68
C CYS A 58 -2.96 -13.95 -18.11
N CYS A 59 -1.93 -14.48 -18.77
CA CYS A 59 -1.27 -15.74 -18.39
C CYS A 59 -0.69 -15.77 -16.97
N LEU A 60 -0.38 -14.63 -16.36
CA LEU A 60 0.16 -14.52 -15.00
C LEU A 60 -0.77 -15.13 -13.92
N HIS A 61 -2.06 -15.27 -14.21
CA HIS A 61 -3.03 -15.83 -13.27
C HIS A 61 -3.16 -17.36 -13.33
N PHE A 62 -2.41 -18.01 -14.22
CA PHE A 62 -2.43 -19.47 -14.43
C PHE A 62 -1.06 -20.08 -14.16
N ASN A 63 -1.03 -21.35 -13.78
CA ASN A 63 0.25 -22.04 -13.63
C ASN A 63 0.83 -22.41 -15.00
N SER A 64 2.15 -22.53 -15.08
CA SER A 64 2.84 -22.99 -16.30
C SER A 64 2.31 -24.34 -16.81
N ASN A 65 1.84 -25.20 -15.91
CA ASN A 65 1.28 -26.53 -16.23
C ASN A 65 -0.11 -26.49 -16.89
N ASP A 66 -0.83 -25.37 -16.77
CA ASP A 66 -2.16 -25.17 -17.37
C ASP A 66 -2.09 -24.85 -18.86
N PHE A 67 -0.89 -24.69 -19.42
CA PHE A 67 -0.68 -24.38 -20.82
C PHE A 67 -0.32 -25.62 -21.63
N LYS A 68 -0.83 -25.68 -22.85
CA LYS A 68 -0.38 -26.57 -23.92
C LYS A 68 0.24 -25.74 -25.04
N LYS A 69 1.38 -26.19 -25.56
CA LYS A 69 1.96 -25.63 -26.79
C LYS A 69 1.30 -26.31 -27.98
N THR A 70 0.74 -25.51 -28.88
CA THR A 70 0.23 -26.02 -30.17
C THR A 70 1.39 -26.32 -31.12
N LEU A 71 1.15 -27.11 -32.17
CA LEU A 71 2.14 -27.45 -33.20
C LEU A 71 2.76 -26.20 -33.85
N SER A 72 2.05 -25.06 -33.84
CA SER A 72 2.51 -23.75 -34.33
C SER A 72 3.25 -22.91 -33.28
N GLY A 73 3.61 -23.47 -32.13
CA GLY A 73 4.34 -22.78 -31.05
C GLY A 73 3.49 -21.86 -30.17
N MET A 74 2.20 -21.68 -30.46
CA MET A 74 1.30 -20.81 -29.70
C MET A 74 0.90 -21.47 -28.36
N ARG A 75 1.02 -20.72 -27.26
CA ARG A 75 0.61 -21.16 -25.90
C ARG A 75 -0.90 -20.97 -25.73
N ARG A 76 -1.63 -22.06 -25.48
CA ARG A 76 -3.07 -22.03 -25.19
C ARG A 76 -3.35 -22.69 -23.84
N LEU A 77 -4.36 -22.21 -23.12
CA LEU A 77 -4.84 -22.87 -21.92
C LEU A 77 -5.42 -24.25 -22.27
N LYS A 78 -5.19 -25.22 -21.37
CA LYS A 78 -5.85 -26.53 -21.42
C LYS A 78 -7.34 -26.37 -21.13
N ASN A 79 -8.14 -27.31 -21.60
CA ASN A 79 -9.58 -27.30 -21.37
C ASN A 79 -9.84 -27.56 -19.88
N GLY A 80 -10.69 -26.76 -19.24
CA GLY A 80 -10.96 -26.87 -17.80
C GLY A 80 -9.95 -26.16 -16.89
N SER A 81 -8.91 -25.51 -17.42
CA SER A 81 -7.99 -24.72 -16.60
C SER A 81 -8.69 -23.49 -16.00
N VAL A 82 -8.42 -23.25 -14.71
CA VAL A 82 -8.97 -22.12 -13.96
C VAL A 82 -7.85 -21.21 -13.44
N PRO A 83 -8.06 -19.88 -13.41
CA PRO A 83 -7.15 -18.96 -12.77
C PRO A 83 -6.94 -19.36 -11.30
N SER A 84 -5.68 -19.43 -10.88
CA SER A 84 -5.32 -19.86 -9.53
C SER A 84 -4.24 -19.00 -8.89
N LEU A 85 -3.58 -18.11 -9.62
CA LEU A 85 -2.53 -17.25 -9.07
C LEU A 85 -3.08 -15.83 -8.86
N PHE A 86 -3.28 -15.47 -7.60
CA PHE A 86 -3.79 -14.16 -7.19
C PHE A 86 -3.11 -13.70 -5.91
N ASN A 87 -2.89 -12.39 -5.78
CA ASN A 87 -2.28 -11.78 -4.59
C ASN A 87 -3.16 -11.86 -3.32
N TRP A 88 -4.44 -12.24 -3.44
CA TRP A 88 -5.38 -12.36 -2.32
C TRP A 88 -5.58 -13.79 -1.81
N LYS A 89 -4.68 -14.71 -2.18
CA LYS A 89 -4.60 -16.01 -1.51
C LYS A 89 -3.91 -15.86 -0.15
N THR A 90 -4.65 -15.36 0.83
CA THR A 90 -4.35 -15.65 2.24
C THR A 90 -4.67 -17.14 2.47
N CYS A 91 -3.70 -17.89 3.02
CA CYS A 91 -3.91 -19.26 3.45
C CYS A 91 -5.06 -19.28 4.47
N HIS A 92 -6.25 -19.68 4.06
CA HIS A 92 -7.28 -20.07 5.00
C HIS A 92 -7.03 -21.54 5.32
N GLU A 93 -6.80 -21.82 6.59
CA GLU A 93 -6.83 -23.18 7.13
C GLU A 93 -8.11 -23.87 6.66
N GLU A 94 -7.96 -25.09 6.12
CA GLU A 94 -9.05 -25.84 5.52
C GLU A 94 -10.17 -26.04 6.56
N ARG A 95 -11.36 -25.55 6.25
CA ARG A 95 -12.54 -25.77 7.09
C ARG A 95 -12.83 -27.28 7.08
N PRO A 96 -12.88 -27.96 8.25
CA PRO A 96 -13.15 -29.38 8.30
C PRO A 96 -14.49 -29.72 7.65
N ALA A 97 -14.53 -30.86 6.97
CA ALA A 97 -15.69 -31.29 6.19
C ALA A 97 -16.95 -31.35 7.08
N PRO A 98 -18.13 -30.96 6.56
CA PRO A 98 -19.38 -31.12 7.28
C PRO A 98 -19.58 -32.59 7.65
N LYS A 99 -19.78 -32.89 8.93
CA LYS A 99 -20.07 -34.25 9.40
C LYS A 99 -21.33 -34.76 8.69
N GLN A 100 -21.23 -35.95 8.10
CA GLN A 100 -22.40 -36.65 7.53
C GLN A 100 -23.45 -36.83 8.64
N ARG A 101 -24.65 -36.30 8.41
CA ARG A 101 -25.79 -36.58 9.30
C ARG A 101 -26.29 -37.98 8.98
N LEU A 102 -26.16 -38.89 9.94
CA LEU A 102 -26.80 -40.20 9.86
C LEU A 102 -28.33 -40.02 9.85
N PRO A 103 -29.06 -40.79 9.05
CA PRO A 103 -30.52 -40.70 9.00
C PRO A 103 -31.09 -41.13 10.36
N PHE A 104 -31.99 -40.31 10.89
CA PHE A 104 -32.67 -40.56 12.16
C PHE A 104 -33.68 -41.69 11.97
N ASN A 105 -33.34 -42.89 12.44
CA ASN A 105 -34.25 -44.03 12.44
C ASN A 105 -35.22 -43.90 13.62
N ASN A 106 -36.45 -43.51 13.32
CA ASN A 106 -37.54 -43.50 14.27
C ASN A 106 -38.12 -44.92 14.41
N SER A 107 -37.56 -45.71 15.31
CA SER A 107 -38.25 -46.86 15.88
C SER A 107 -38.25 -46.74 17.40
N ARG A 108 -39.41 -46.34 17.92
CA ARG A 108 -39.77 -46.47 19.33
C ARG A 108 -39.68 -47.94 19.73
N ASN A 109 -39.04 -48.24 20.85
CA ASN A 109 -39.69 -48.81 22.03
C ASN A 109 -38.68 -49.27 23.09
N ASP A 110 -39.15 -49.19 24.33
CA ASP A 110 -38.77 -49.95 25.52
C ASP A 110 -37.71 -49.38 26.48
N MET A 111 -38.24 -49.14 27.68
CA MET A 111 -37.58 -49.00 28.96
C MET A 111 -36.63 -50.16 29.23
N VAL A 112 -35.34 -49.87 29.31
CA VAL A 112 -34.43 -50.60 30.21
C VAL A 112 -33.57 -49.56 30.92
N LYS A 113 -33.73 -49.46 32.25
CA LYS A 113 -32.75 -48.81 33.12
C LYS A 113 -31.51 -49.71 33.15
N GLU A 114 -30.63 -49.58 32.17
CA GLU A 114 -29.27 -50.08 32.32
C GLU A 114 -28.49 -49.08 33.19
N PHE A 115 -27.91 -49.60 34.27
CA PHE A 115 -27.06 -48.84 35.17
C PHE A 115 -25.74 -48.58 34.44
N ILE A 116 -25.66 -47.45 33.73
CA ILE A 116 -24.43 -46.98 33.09
C ILE A 116 -23.53 -46.46 34.22
N PRO A 117 -22.37 -47.08 34.49
CA PRO A 117 -21.41 -46.49 35.43
C PRO A 117 -21.00 -45.11 34.89
N PRO A 118 -20.83 -44.10 35.76
CA PRO A 118 -20.49 -42.76 35.31
C PRO A 118 -19.23 -42.82 34.40
N PRO A 119 -19.22 -42.09 33.27
CA PRO A 119 -18.06 -42.06 32.40
C PRO A 119 -16.83 -41.63 33.21
N PHE A 120 -15.73 -42.36 33.02
CA PHE A 120 -14.41 -42.02 33.56
C PHE A 120 -14.08 -40.54 33.28
N GLU A 121 -13.57 -39.83 34.30
CA GLU A 121 -13.28 -38.39 34.34
C GLU A 121 -12.10 -37.94 33.45
N ASP A 122 -12.00 -38.41 32.21
CA ASP A 122 -10.95 -37.98 31.27
C ASP A 122 -11.51 -37.16 30.10
N HIS A 123 -12.48 -36.30 30.39
CA HIS A 123 -13.07 -35.40 29.40
C HIS A 123 -13.01 -33.95 29.89
N ASP A 124 -12.10 -33.18 29.26
CA ASP A 124 -11.79 -31.75 29.42
C ASP A 124 -12.99 -30.76 29.39
N TYR A 125 -14.22 -31.25 29.29
CA TYR A 125 -15.44 -30.44 29.32
C TYR A 125 -15.88 -30.03 30.74
N ALA A 126 -15.18 -30.50 31.79
CA ALA A 126 -15.45 -30.17 33.19
C ALA A 126 -14.68 -28.95 33.72
N VAL A 127 -14.05 -28.14 32.86
CA VAL A 127 -13.51 -26.85 33.30
C VAL A 127 -14.70 -25.94 33.63
N SER A 128 -14.92 -25.73 34.93
CA SER A 128 -15.87 -24.72 35.41
C SER A 128 -15.58 -23.41 34.68
N PRO A 129 -16.60 -22.72 34.12
CA PRO A 129 -16.37 -21.49 33.39
C PRO A 129 -15.54 -20.56 34.28
N LEU A 130 -14.35 -20.18 33.79
CA LEU A 130 -13.40 -19.30 34.49
C LEU A 130 -14.18 -18.26 35.29
N SER A 131 -13.79 -18.12 36.56
CA SER A 131 -14.33 -17.14 37.49
C SER A 131 -14.41 -15.79 36.81
N LEU A 132 -15.43 -14.98 37.13
CA LEU A 132 -15.54 -13.62 36.61
C LEU A 132 -14.24 -12.83 36.84
N GLU A 133 -13.56 -13.10 37.95
CA GLU A 133 -12.25 -12.54 38.27
C GLU A 133 -11.16 -12.97 37.30
N GLU A 134 -11.09 -14.27 36.97
CA GLU A 134 -10.09 -14.82 36.03
C GLU A 134 -10.34 -14.33 34.60
N LYS A 135 -11.60 -14.16 34.20
CA LYS A 135 -11.98 -13.54 32.93
C LYS A 135 -11.60 -12.07 32.90
N PHE A 136 -11.83 -11.33 33.98
CA PHE A 136 -11.46 -9.93 34.09
C PHE A 136 -9.94 -9.75 33.99
N ILE A 137 -9.17 -10.58 34.68
CA ILE A 137 -7.70 -10.59 34.61
C ILE A 137 -7.23 -10.91 33.18
N SER A 138 -7.79 -11.95 32.55
CA SER A 138 -7.44 -12.32 31.17
C SER A 138 -7.77 -11.21 30.16
N LEU A 139 -8.94 -10.57 30.29
CA LEU A 139 -9.33 -9.44 29.47
C LEU A 139 -8.42 -8.22 29.68
N GLN A 140 -8.05 -7.93 30.93
CA GLN A 140 -7.17 -6.82 31.25
C GLN A 140 -5.75 -7.04 30.70
N GLN A 141 -5.23 -8.26 30.80
CA GLN A 141 -3.96 -8.65 30.18
C GLN A 141 -4.01 -8.56 28.65
N HIS A 142 -5.12 -8.98 28.04
CA HIS A 142 -5.29 -8.90 26.59
C HIS A 142 -5.39 -7.44 26.11
N ASN A 143 -6.14 -6.59 26.81
CA ASN A 143 -6.21 -5.16 26.51
C ASN A 143 -4.84 -4.51 26.61
N LYS A 144 -4.09 -4.79 27.68
CA LYS A 144 -2.71 -4.30 27.83
C LYS A 144 -1.81 -4.75 26.68
N PHE A 145 -1.91 -6.01 26.27
CA PHE A 145 -1.16 -6.53 25.12
C PHE A 145 -1.54 -5.84 23.81
N LEU A 146 -2.84 -5.58 23.59
CA LEU A 146 -3.30 -4.85 22.41
C LEU A 146 -2.84 -3.39 22.42
N GLU A 147 -2.87 -2.73 23.58
CA GLU A 147 -2.34 -1.37 23.78
C GLU A 147 -0.83 -1.32 23.47
N ASP A 148 -0.05 -2.26 23.97
CA ASP A 148 1.39 -2.37 23.69
C ASP A 148 1.67 -2.65 22.19
N ARG A 149 0.81 -3.42 21.53
CA ARG A 149 0.89 -3.65 20.07
C ARG A 149 0.53 -2.40 19.26
N VAL A 150 -0.49 -1.66 19.66
CA VAL A 150 -0.85 -0.39 19.01
C VAL A 150 0.27 0.63 19.22
N LEU A 151 0.88 0.68 20.40
CA LEU A 151 2.00 1.58 20.69
C LEU A 151 3.25 1.24 19.87
N SER A 152 3.61 -0.05 19.78
CA SER A 152 4.75 -0.51 18.97
C SER A 152 4.51 -0.34 17.47
N LEU A 153 3.28 -0.52 17.00
CA LEU A 153 2.88 -0.18 15.62
C LEU A 153 2.93 1.33 15.39
N SER A 154 2.43 2.17 16.30
CA SER A 154 2.53 3.63 16.19
C SER A 154 3.98 4.11 16.15
N THR A 155 4.85 3.54 16.99
CA THR A 155 6.26 3.93 17.09
C THR A 155 7.08 3.41 15.89
N GLY A 156 6.75 2.21 15.38
CA GLY A 156 7.36 1.63 14.19
C GLY A 156 6.81 2.17 12.86
N SER A 157 5.63 2.82 12.88
CA SER A 157 4.89 3.29 11.70
C SER A 157 4.78 4.82 11.60
N MET A 158 5.64 5.59 12.28
CA MET A 158 5.78 7.01 11.92
C MET A 158 6.52 7.09 10.59
N LYS A 159 5.79 7.47 9.53
CA LYS A 159 6.36 7.79 8.21
C LYS A 159 7.57 8.71 8.40
N PHE A 160 8.64 8.49 7.64
CA PHE A 160 9.83 9.33 7.74
C PHE A 160 9.46 10.78 7.42
N GLY A 161 9.63 11.65 8.40
CA GLY A 161 9.21 13.04 8.37
C GLY A 161 9.74 13.75 9.61
N ILE A 162 9.68 15.08 9.62
CA ILE A 162 10.29 15.85 10.71
C ILE A 162 9.61 15.56 12.06
N GLN A 163 8.30 15.27 12.05
CA GLN A 163 7.54 14.97 13.26
C GLN A 163 8.12 13.78 14.04
N ARG A 164 8.73 12.81 13.35
CA ARG A 164 9.39 11.66 14.00
C ARG A 164 10.55 12.08 14.90
N PHE A 165 11.19 13.21 14.60
CA PHE A 165 12.37 13.71 15.31
C PHE A 165 12.07 14.92 16.18
N CYS A 166 10.80 15.31 16.36
CA CYS A 166 10.44 16.53 17.10
C CYS A 166 10.90 16.57 18.56
N MET A 167 11.16 15.40 19.16
CA MET A 167 11.67 15.25 20.54
C MET A 167 13.16 14.87 20.59
N ASN A 168 13.87 14.92 19.46
CA ASN A 168 15.27 14.55 19.37
C ASN A 168 16.05 15.62 18.60
N ASP A 169 16.55 16.60 19.34
CA ASP A 169 17.24 17.76 18.78
C ASP A 169 18.53 17.37 18.04
N ASP A 170 19.27 16.35 18.49
CA ASP A 170 20.45 15.84 17.79
C ASP A 170 20.10 15.36 16.37
N MET A 171 18.98 14.65 16.23
CA MET A 171 18.51 14.17 14.93
C MET A 171 17.96 15.31 14.06
N VAL A 172 17.30 16.30 14.66
CA VAL A 172 16.88 17.52 13.93
C VAL A 172 18.11 18.26 13.40
N LEU A 173 19.14 18.45 14.23
CA LEU A 173 20.39 19.09 13.86
C LEU A 173 21.12 18.31 12.77
N PHE A 174 21.18 16.99 12.90
CA PHE A 174 21.75 16.11 11.90
C PHE A 174 21.08 16.31 10.54
N TYR A 175 19.76 16.15 10.44
CA TYR A 175 19.08 16.19 9.14
C TYR A 175 18.89 17.59 8.56
N THR A 176 18.63 18.59 9.41
CA THR A 176 18.20 19.93 8.97
C THR A 176 19.26 21.00 9.13
N GLY A 177 20.21 20.82 10.04
CA GLY A 177 21.16 21.85 10.45
C GLY A 177 20.62 22.85 11.48
N PHE A 178 19.33 22.79 11.86
CA PHE A 178 18.77 23.61 12.94
C PHE A 178 19.06 23.01 14.32
N ARG A 179 19.23 23.86 15.34
CA ARG A 179 19.64 23.41 16.68
C ARG A 179 18.59 22.54 17.35
N ASP A 180 17.32 22.86 17.16
CA ASP A 180 16.19 22.15 17.74
C ASP A 180 14.98 22.18 16.79
N TYR A 181 13.95 21.40 17.14
CA TYR A 181 12.70 21.36 16.38
C TYR A 181 11.99 22.72 16.33
N ASN A 182 12.11 23.54 17.37
CA ASN A 182 11.44 24.84 17.47
C ASN A 182 12.03 25.86 16.48
N ASN A 183 13.33 25.87 16.27
CA ASN A 183 14.01 26.71 15.29
C ASN A 183 13.61 26.30 13.87
N PHE A 184 13.60 24.99 13.59
CA PHE A 184 13.09 24.48 12.31
C PHE A 184 11.65 24.94 12.08
N LEU A 185 10.78 24.76 13.07
CA LEU A 185 9.36 25.11 12.97
C LEU A 185 9.16 26.62 12.82
N SER A 186 9.96 27.43 13.50
CA SER A 186 9.90 28.89 13.40
C SER A 186 10.22 29.37 11.98
N VAL A 187 11.27 28.82 11.36
CA VAL A 187 11.63 29.13 9.97
C VAL A 187 10.57 28.63 9.00
N PHE A 188 10.07 27.41 9.21
CA PHE A 188 9.01 26.86 8.38
C PHE A 188 7.74 27.73 8.44
N ASN A 189 7.30 28.13 9.64
CA ASN A 189 6.12 28.96 9.84
C ASN A 189 6.28 30.35 9.21
N ALA A 190 7.49 30.92 9.21
CA ALA A 190 7.77 32.17 8.51
C ALA A 190 7.64 32.04 6.99
N LEU A 191 8.02 30.88 6.43
CA LEU A 191 7.94 30.60 4.99
C LEU A 191 6.56 30.08 4.55
N GLN A 192 5.81 29.43 5.44
CA GLN A 192 4.57 28.71 5.12
C GLN A 192 3.53 29.55 4.36
N PRO A 193 3.23 30.82 4.73
CA PRO A 193 2.16 31.61 4.10
C PRO A 193 2.35 31.81 2.59
N THR A 194 3.59 31.91 2.13
CA THR A 194 3.94 32.06 0.72
C THR A 194 4.29 30.72 0.08
N ALA A 195 4.82 29.78 0.85
CA ALA A 195 5.16 28.43 0.40
C ALA A 195 3.94 27.61 -0.05
N VAL A 196 2.77 27.79 0.57
CA VAL A 196 1.53 27.09 0.15
C VAL A 196 1.12 27.41 -1.29
N ASN A 197 1.51 28.59 -1.78
CA ASN A 197 1.20 29.06 -3.13
C ASN A 197 2.29 28.71 -4.16
N MET A 198 3.29 27.89 -3.78
CA MET A 198 4.34 27.46 -4.70
C MET A 198 3.75 26.73 -5.91
N ILE A 199 4.05 27.24 -7.10
CA ILE A 199 3.76 26.54 -8.35
C ILE A 199 4.70 25.33 -8.43
N ARG A 200 4.13 24.12 -8.45
CA ARG A 200 4.91 22.88 -8.53
C ARG A 200 5.68 22.87 -9.86
N TRP A 201 6.91 22.36 -9.86
CA TRP A 201 7.71 22.24 -11.08
C TRP A 201 6.98 21.51 -12.23
N SER A 202 6.10 20.55 -11.91
CA SER A 202 5.23 19.90 -12.90
C SER A 202 4.25 20.85 -13.60
N GLN A 203 3.76 21.88 -12.91
CA GLN A 203 2.88 22.91 -13.48
C GLN A 203 3.69 23.87 -14.36
N VAL A 204 4.89 24.27 -13.92
CA VAL A 204 5.81 25.11 -14.71
C VAL A 204 6.21 24.42 -16.02
N GLN A 205 6.51 23.11 -15.97
CA GLN A 205 6.86 22.33 -17.16
C GLN A 205 5.71 22.21 -18.16
N ARG A 206 4.46 22.17 -17.67
CA ARG A 206 3.25 22.17 -18.52
C ARG A 206 3.00 23.52 -19.19
N GLN A 207 3.31 24.63 -18.52
CA GLN A 207 3.13 25.97 -19.09
C GLN A 207 4.17 26.31 -20.16
N ARG A 208 5.39 25.76 -20.05
CA ARG A 208 6.44 25.93 -21.07
C ARG A 208 6.14 25.18 -22.38
N ASN A 209 5.41 24.07 -22.31
CA ASN A 209 5.00 23.30 -23.50
C ASN A 209 3.57 23.69 -23.92
N GLN A 210 3.41 24.81 -24.63
CA GLN A 210 2.14 25.23 -25.24
C GLN A 210 1.74 24.35 -26.44
N SER A 211 1.57 23.03 -26.28
CA SER A 211 1.06 22.18 -27.37
C SER A 211 0.62 20.77 -26.96
N SER A 212 0.18 20.53 -25.71
CA SER A 212 -0.41 19.22 -25.40
C SER A 212 -1.51 19.28 -24.35
N GLN A 213 -2.75 19.39 -24.83
CA GLN A 213 -3.91 18.89 -24.11
C GLN A 213 -3.76 17.37 -23.94
N PHE A 214 -3.15 16.94 -22.84
CA PHE A 214 -3.31 15.57 -22.35
C PHE A 214 -4.11 15.62 -21.05
N ASN A 215 -5.26 14.95 -21.09
CA ASN A 215 -6.19 14.78 -19.99
C ASN A 215 -5.44 14.33 -18.74
N SER A 216 -5.38 15.22 -17.75
CA SER A 216 -4.74 14.96 -16.47
C SER A 216 -5.61 13.96 -15.72
N THR A 217 -5.35 12.67 -15.88
CA THR A 217 -5.68 11.69 -14.83
C THR A 217 -4.89 12.14 -13.61
N ALA A 218 -5.60 12.80 -12.69
CA ALA A 218 -5.08 13.17 -11.41
C ALA A 218 -4.67 11.89 -10.69
N PHE A 219 -3.39 11.52 -10.79
CA PHE A 219 -2.80 10.53 -9.92
C PHE A 219 -2.80 11.16 -8.53
N ARG A 220 -3.91 10.94 -7.81
CA ARG A 220 -4.07 11.22 -6.39
C ARG A 220 -3.20 10.22 -5.61
N SER A 221 -1.88 10.37 -5.72
CA SER A 221 -0.99 9.94 -4.65
C SER A 221 -1.08 11.03 -3.58
N GLU A 222 -1.32 10.66 -2.33
CA GLU A 222 -1.24 11.58 -1.19
C GLU A 222 0.00 12.49 -1.36
N SER A 223 -0.21 13.79 -1.51
CA SER A 223 0.92 14.70 -1.60
C SER A 223 1.56 14.79 -0.23
N LEU A 224 2.85 14.47 -0.13
CA LEU A 224 3.68 14.67 1.06
C LEU A 224 3.37 16.03 1.72
N LEU A 225 3.29 16.07 3.04
CA LEU A 225 2.99 17.30 3.78
C LEU A 225 4.00 18.40 3.42
N LEU A 226 3.57 19.66 3.36
CA LEU A 226 4.43 20.78 2.96
C LEU A 226 5.67 20.90 3.87
N ILE A 227 5.49 20.65 5.17
CA ILE A 227 6.57 20.63 6.16
C ILE A 227 7.57 19.50 5.90
N ASP A 228 7.09 18.33 5.46
CA ASP A 228 7.94 17.19 5.13
C ASP A 228 8.64 17.36 3.77
N GLN A 229 8.03 18.11 2.83
CA GLN A 229 8.71 18.52 1.61
C GLN A 229 9.88 19.48 1.91
N PHE A 230 9.66 20.43 2.83
CA PHE A 230 10.73 21.32 3.29
C PHE A 230 11.84 20.54 4.00
N PHE A 231 11.47 19.63 4.90
CA PHE A 231 12.41 18.74 5.57
C PHE A 231 13.23 17.89 4.59
N MET A 232 12.58 17.31 3.57
CA MET A 232 13.26 16.56 2.50
C MET A 232 14.29 17.41 1.75
N PHE A 233 13.94 18.66 1.42
CA PHE A 233 14.87 19.59 0.80
C PHE A 233 16.10 19.84 1.68
N LEU A 234 15.91 20.05 2.99
CA LEU A 234 17.02 20.24 3.92
C LEU A 234 17.90 18.98 4.03
N CYS A 235 17.31 17.79 4.12
CA CYS A 235 18.05 16.53 4.08
C CYS A 235 18.96 16.46 2.83
N ARG A 236 18.49 16.93 1.67
CA ARG A 236 19.27 16.95 0.43
C ARG A 236 20.44 17.93 0.48
N VAL A 237 20.22 19.15 0.96
CA VAL A 237 21.22 20.22 0.96
C VAL A 237 22.25 20.03 2.08
N ARG A 238 21.79 19.60 3.26
CA ARG A 238 22.63 19.43 4.44
C ARG A 238 23.42 18.13 4.39
N GLN A 239 22.72 17.01 4.18
CA GLN A 239 23.30 15.66 4.28
C GLN A 239 23.73 15.08 2.95
N GLY A 240 23.33 15.69 1.83
CA GLY A 240 23.71 15.21 0.51
C GLY A 240 23.06 13.88 0.12
N PHE A 241 21.94 13.49 0.74
CA PHE A 241 21.26 12.24 0.38
C PHE A 241 20.86 12.20 -1.09
N SER A 242 21.04 11.03 -1.71
CA SER A 242 20.65 10.82 -3.11
C SER A 242 19.12 10.84 -3.26
N GLU A 243 18.63 11.20 -4.44
CA GLU A 243 17.18 11.19 -4.70
C GLU A 243 16.57 9.79 -4.55
N ASN A 244 17.35 8.73 -4.82
CA ASN A 244 16.93 7.34 -4.62
C ASN A 244 16.71 7.02 -3.14
N ASP A 245 17.63 7.44 -2.27
CA ASP A 245 17.53 7.22 -0.83
C ASP A 245 16.36 8.02 -0.24
N LEU A 246 16.19 9.27 -0.65
CA LEU A 246 15.04 10.10 -0.25
C LEU A 246 13.71 9.48 -0.73
N ALA A 247 13.66 8.91 -1.94
CA ALA A 247 12.46 8.24 -2.45
C ALA A 247 12.03 7.07 -1.56
N VAL A 248 12.99 6.25 -1.13
CA VAL A 248 12.74 5.11 -0.23
C VAL A 248 12.32 5.58 1.16
N ARG A 249 13.01 6.57 1.74
CA ARG A 249 12.72 7.06 3.09
C ARG A 249 11.31 7.64 3.20
N PHE A 250 10.93 8.49 2.26
CA PHE A 250 9.65 9.19 2.27
C PHE A 250 8.52 8.43 1.58
N ASP A 251 8.79 7.24 1.05
CA ASP A 251 7.83 6.39 0.32
C ASP A 251 7.14 7.14 -0.84
N ILE A 252 7.94 7.82 -1.66
CA ILE A 252 7.46 8.55 -2.85
C ILE A 252 8.31 8.22 -4.08
N SER A 253 7.76 8.47 -5.27
CA SER A 253 8.53 8.27 -6.50
C SER A 253 9.76 9.20 -6.57
N ILE A 254 10.87 8.71 -7.14
CA ILE A 254 12.09 9.50 -7.38
C ILE A 254 11.76 10.78 -8.17
N SER A 255 10.87 10.69 -9.16
CA SER A 255 10.42 11.86 -9.91
C SER A 255 9.68 12.88 -9.03
N SER A 256 8.97 12.45 -7.98
CA SER A 256 8.37 13.36 -7.00
C SER A 256 9.44 14.05 -6.16
N VAL A 257 10.44 13.30 -5.67
CA VAL A 257 11.59 13.85 -4.93
C VAL A 257 12.27 14.96 -5.74
N SER A 258 12.65 14.67 -6.98
CA SER A 258 13.32 15.63 -7.87
C SER A 258 12.49 16.90 -8.06
N ARG A 259 11.18 16.76 -8.29
CA ARG A 259 10.27 17.91 -8.43
C ARG A 259 10.16 18.72 -7.15
N PHE A 260 10.09 18.08 -5.98
CA PHE A 260 10.04 18.78 -4.70
C PHE A 260 11.33 19.54 -4.42
N ILE A 261 12.50 18.89 -4.61
CA ILE A 261 13.80 19.54 -4.44
C ILE A 261 13.91 20.77 -5.34
N MET A 262 13.59 20.66 -6.63
CA MET A 262 13.64 21.78 -7.56
C MET A 262 12.66 22.92 -7.18
N THR A 263 11.44 22.56 -6.77
CA THR A 263 10.42 23.55 -6.37
C THR A 263 10.90 24.34 -5.15
N TRP A 264 11.39 23.67 -4.12
CA TRP A 264 11.91 24.30 -2.91
C TRP A 264 13.21 25.07 -3.16
N SER A 265 14.10 24.57 -4.03
CA SER A 265 15.33 25.28 -4.43
C SER A 265 15.00 26.64 -5.03
N ASN A 266 14.09 26.67 -6.02
CA ASN A 266 13.70 27.90 -6.71
C ASN A 266 12.98 28.87 -5.76
N TYR A 267 12.08 28.33 -4.95
CA TYR A 267 11.35 29.14 -3.97
C TYR A 267 12.27 29.80 -2.95
N LEU A 268 13.16 29.03 -2.33
CA LEU A 268 14.08 29.54 -1.32
C LEU A 268 15.14 30.46 -1.92
N TYR A 269 15.55 30.24 -3.18
CA TYR A 269 16.41 31.18 -3.89
C TYR A 269 15.76 32.57 -3.98
N VAL A 270 14.48 32.64 -4.33
CA VAL A 270 13.74 33.91 -4.39
C VAL A 270 13.54 34.50 -2.99
N MET A 271 13.07 33.69 -2.03
CA MET A 271 12.73 34.19 -0.69
C MET A 271 13.95 34.62 0.13
N LEU A 272 15.01 33.82 0.12
CA LEU A 272 16.24 34.13 0.85
C LEU A 272 17.14 35.10 0.08
N GLY A 273 17.02 35.16 -1.26
CA GLY A 273 17.75 36.12 -2.07
C GLY A 273 17.34 37.58 -1.84
N ILE A 274 16.17 37.82 -1.25
CA ILE A 274 15.72 39.15 -0.82
C ILE A 274 16.46 39.60 0.45
N LEU A 275 17.01 38.66 1.22
CA LEU A 275 17.75 39.01 2.44
C LEU A 275 19.12 39.59 2.07
N PRO A 276 19.50 40.76 2.63
CA PRO A 276 20.83 41.32 2.43
C PRO A 276 21.85 40.49 3.24
N ILE A 277 22.26 39.35 2.68
CA ILE A 277 23.25 38.45 3.31
C ILE A 277 24.65 39.07 3.26
N TRP A 278 24.92 39.88 2.24
CA TRP A 278 26.19 40.59 2.07
C TRP A 278 26.06 42.05 2.50
N PRO A 279 26.99 42.56 3.34
CA PRO A 279 27.08 43.99 3.60
C PRO A 279 27.31 44.75 2.29
N ASP A 280 26.93 46.02 2.27
CA ASP A 280 27.22 46.86 1.12
C ASP A 280 28.73 46.91 0.83
N LYS A 281 29.08 47.13 -0.44
CA LYS A 281 30.47 47.16 -0.88
C LYS A 281 31.30 48.21 -0.12
N SER A 282 30.66 49.29 0.33
CA SER A 282 31.23 50.34 1.19
C SER A 282 31.67 49.79 2.55
N THR A 283 30.81 49.04 3.23
CA THR A 283 31.13 48.41 4.53
C THR A 283 32.22 47.36 4.33
N ILE A 284 32.15 46.54 3.30
CA ILE A 284 33.19 45.53 3.02
C ILE A 284 34.55 46.20 2.83
N ASN A 285 34.66 47.23 1.98
CA ASN A 285 35.92 47.93 1.75
C ASN A 285 36.46 48.66 3.00
N LYS A 286 35.60 49.06 3.94
CA LYS A 286 36.01 49.73 5.18
C LYS A 286 36.62 48.76 6.20
N TYR A 287 36.16 47.51 6.21
CA TYR A 287 36.54 46.51 7.21
C TYR A 287 37.37 45.35 6.64
N ILE A 288 37.68 45.36 5.34
CA ILE A 288 38.67 44.45 4.76
C ILE A 288 40.07 44.85 5.28
N PRO A 289 40.84 43.89 5.83
CA PRO A 289 42.20 44.13 6.33
C PRO A 289 43.21 44.37 5.21
#